data_AF-A0A4R4NRV2-F1
#
_entry.id   AF-A0A4R4NRV2-F1
#
_cell.length_a   1.000
_cell.length_b   1.000
_cell.length_c   1.000
_cell.angle_alpha   90.00
_cell.angle_beta   90.00
_cell.angle_gamma   90.00
#
_symmetry.space_group_name_H-M   'P 1'
#
loop_
_entity.id
_entity.type
_entity.pdbx_description
1 polymer ?
#
loop_
_entity_poly.entity_id
_entity_poly.type
_entity_poly.pdbx_seq_one_letter_code
_entity_poly.pdbx_strand_id
1 'polypeptide(L)' 'MASDGYALSWTLTGGNRVVVEIVAGADACADCLVPLPVMEAIMSDALEPTPYTLDRVVLPGGT' A
#
# COMPACT_ATOMS: atom_id res chain seq x y z
N MET A 1 -5.29 8.20 4.04
CA MET A 1 -5.62 6.76 3.90
C MET A 1 -6.66 6.32 4.93
N ALA A 2 -6.32 6.23 6.22
CA ALA A 2 -7.29 5.84 7.25
C ALA A 2 -8.49 6.80 7.33
N SER A 3 -8.24 8.12 7.23
CA SER A 3 -9.30 9.14 7.16
C SER A 3 -10.19 9.03 5.92
N ASP A 4 -9.72 8.34 4.89
CA ASP A 4 -10.44 8.13 3.62
C ASP A 4 -11.10 6.73 3.59
N GLY A 5 -11.12 6.02 4.72
CA GLY A 5 -11.73 4.71 4.88
C GLY A 5 -10.87 3.52 4.42
N TYR A 6 -9.59 3.74 4.06
CA TYR A 6 -8.68 2.65 3.69
C TYR A 6 -7.81 2.22 4.86
N ALA A 7 -7.70 0.91 5.05
CA ALA A 7 -6.76 0.30 5.97
C ALA A 7 -5.49 -0.15 5.23
N LEU A 8 -4.37 -0.13 5.95
CA LEU A 8 -3.07 -0.61 5.48
C LEU A 8 -2.65 -1.81 6.30
N SER A 9 -2.29 -2.91 5.63
CA SER A 9 -1.59 -4.05 6.21
C SER A 9 -0.23 -4.18 5.50
N TRP A 10 0.75 -4.76 6.18
CA TRP A 10 2.04 -5.04 5.55
C TRP A 10 2.63 -6.34 6.08
N THR A 11 3.39 -7.02 5.21
CA THR A 11 4.07 -8.27 5.53
C THR A 11 5.48 -8.29 4.95
N LEU A 12 6.41 -8.95 5.64
CA LEU A 12 7.77 -9.14 5.14
C LEU A 12 7.81 -10.35 4.21
N THR A 13 8.32 -10.17 3.00
CA THR A 13 8.50 -11.26 2.02
C THR A 13 9.91 -11.87 2.04
N GLY A 14 10.84 -11.24 2.77
CA GLY A 14 12.20 -11.75 3.00
C GLY A 14 13.23 -10.64 3.09
N GLY A 15 14.20 -10.77 4.00
CA GLY A 15 15.19 -9.72 4.26
C GLY A 15 14.50 -8.44 4.74
N ASN A 16 14.68 -7.35 3.99
CA ASN A 16 14.11 -6.03 4.27
C ASN A 16 12.97 -5.63 3.32
N ARG A 17 12.38 -6.58 2.60
CA ARG A 17 11.30 -6.31 1.64
C ARG A 17 9.92 -6.39 2.28
N VAL A 18 9.07 -5.42 1.95
CA VAL A 18 7.71 -5.32 2.48
C VAL A 18 6.70 -5.36 1.34
N VAL A 19 5.67 -6.19 1.49
CA VAL A 19 4.45 -6.11 0.71
C VAL A 19 3.45 -5.27 1.50
N VAL A 20 2.94 -4.23 0.87
CA VAL A 20 1.90 -3.37 1.44
C VAL A 20 0.57 -3.75 0.80
N GLU A 21 -0.42 -4.05 1.61
CA GLU A 21 -1.78 -4.34 1.18
C GLU A 21 -2.71 -3.22 1.66
N ILE A 22 -3.51 -2.72 0.73
CA ILE A 22 -4.49 -1.67 0.98
C ILE A 22 -5.88 -2.29 0.93
N VAL A 23 -6.63 -2.13 2.00
CA VAL A 23 -7.99 -2.67 2.13
C VAL A 23 -8.97 -1.50 2.15
N ALA A 24 -9.93 -1.52 1.23
CA ALA A 24 -11.05 -0.59 1.26
C ALA A 24 -12.02 -1.01 2.38
N GLY A 25 -12.28 -0.12 3.34
CA GLY A 25 -13.36 -0.27 4.29
C GLY A 25 -14.74 -0.11 3.64
N ALA A 26 -15.80 -0.32 4.42
CA ALA A 26 -17.18 -0.32 3.91
C ALA A 26 -17.59 0.95 3.16
N ASP A 27 -17.01 2.09 3.54
CA ASP A 27 -17.30 3.41 2.95
C ASP A 27 -16.25 3.86 1.94
N ALA A 28 -15.21 3.05 1.69
CA ALA A 28 -14.11 3.38 0.79
C ALA A 28 -14.27 2.70 -0.57
N CYS A 29 -13.95 3.43 -1.63
CA CYS A 29 -14.08 2.96 -3.00
C CYS A 29 -12.86 2.13 -3.43
N ALA A 30 -13.04 0.84 -3.72
CA ALA A 30 -11.94 -0.04 -4.11
C ALA A 30 -11.17 0.41 -5.37
N ASP A 31 -11.87 1.09 -6.30
CA ASP A 31 -11.35 1.52 -7.59
C ASP A 31 -10.89 2.99 -7.64
N CYS A 32 -11.10 3.74 -6.55
CA CYS A 32 -10.80 5.18 -6.50
C CYS A 32 -9.39 5.48 -5.98
N LEU A 33 -8.69 4.46 -5.48
CA LEU A 33 -7.28 4.56 -5.17
C LEU A 33 -6.53 4.83 -6.47
N VAL A 34 -5.80 5.95 -6.47
CA VAL A 34 -4.94 6.43 -7.56
C VAL A 34 -4.16 5.31 -8.26
N PRO A 35 -3.68 5.53 -9.50
CA PRO A 35 -3.00 4.48 -10.26
C PRO A 35 -1.92 3.78 -9.44
N LEU A 36 -1.82 2.45 -9.54
CA LEU A 36 -0.86 1.62 -8.80
C LEU A 36 0.57 2.21 -8.75
N PRO A 37 1.15 2.74 -9.85
CA PRO A 37 2.49 3.34 -9.81
C PRO A 37 2.61 4.55 -8.88
N VAL A 38 1.52 5.32 -8.72
CA VAL A 38 1.48 6.45 -7.79
C VAL A 38 1.50 5.95 -6.36
N MET A 39 0.72 4.91 -6.03
CA MET A 39 0.74 4.30 -4.70
C MET A 39 2.10 3.68 -4.38
N GLU A 40 2.73 3.00 -5.35
CA GLU A 40 4.08 2.45 -5.17
C GLU A 40 5.12 3.53 -4.90
N ALA A 41 5.04 4.68 -5.59
CA ALA A 41 5.93 5.81 -5.35
C ALA A 41 5.74 6.39 -3.94
N ILE A 42 4.49 6.61 -3.50
CA ILE A 42 4.18 7.13 -2.16
C ILE A 42 4.65 6.17 -1.07
N MET A 43 4.41 4.85 -1.25
CA MET A 43 4.85 3.85 -0.28
C MET A 43 6.38 3.72 -0.25
N SER A 44 7.05 3.85 -1.38
CA SER A 44 8.52 3.85 -1.45
C SER A 44 9.12 5.05 -0.73
N ASP A 45 8.58 6.25 -0.96
CA ASP A 45 8.98 7.50 -0.29
C ASP A 45 8.77 7.41 1.24
N ALA A 46 7.62 6.88 1.67
CA ALA A 46 7.32 6.69 3.09
C ALA A 46 8.26 5.68 3.79
N LEU A 47 8.85 4.74 3.04
CA LEU A 47 9.78 3.74 3.56
C LEU A 47 11.25 4.21 3.54
N GLU A 48 11.58 5.29 2.84
CA GLU A 48 12.94 5.86 2.74
C GLU A 48 13.67 6.02 4.10
N PRO A 49 13.04 6.52 5.19
CA PRO A 49 13.73 6.67 6.47
C PRO A 49 13.93 5.35 7.22
N THR A 50 13.51 4.21 6.65
CA THR A 50 13.55 2.88 7.28
C THR A 50 14.54 1.97 6.55
N PRO A 51 15.01 0.88 7.17
CA PRO A 51 15.84 -0.11 6.47
C PRO A 51 15.06 -0.94 5.45
N TYR A 52 13.74 -0.74 5.35
CA TYR A 52 12.85 -1.54 4.53
C TYR A 52 12.72 -0.99 3.10
N THR A 53 12.45 -1.88 2.15
CA THR A 53 12.23 -1.56 0.74
C THR A 53 10.87 -2.10 0.31
N LEU A 54 10.16 -1.33 -0.51
CA LEU A 54 8.89 -1.78 -1.07
C LEU A 54 9.13 -2.90 -2.08
N ASP A 55 8.42 -4.02 -1.91
CA ASP A 55 8.41 -5.12 -2.87
C ASP A 55 7.30 -4.93 -3.91
N ARG A 56 6.07 -4.68 -3.44
CA ARG A 56 4.88 -4.38 -4.24
C ARG A 56 3.74 -3.83 -3.37
N VAL A 57 2.79 -3.17 -4.01
CA VAL A 57 1.51 -2.76 -3.40
C VAL A 57 0.38 -3.64 -3.93
N VAL A 58 -0.51 -4.10 -3.05
CA VAL A 58 -1.75 -4.80 -3.38
C VAL A 58 -2.92 -3.85 -3.14
N LEU A 59 -3.69 -3.56 -4.19
CA LEU A 59 -4.87 -2.69 -4.13
C LEU A 59 -6.16 -3.50 -3.94
N PRO A 60 -7.19 -2.91 -3.32
CA PRO A 60 -8.44 -3.63 -2.99
C PRO A 60 -9.27 -4.04 -4.22
N GLY A 61 -9.09 -3.39 -5.37
CA GLY A 61 -9.74 -3.77 -6.64
C GLY A 61 -9.11 -4.96 -7.36
N GLY A 62 -8.00 -5.51 -6.86
CA GLY A 62 -7.19 -6.48 -7.59
C GLY A 62 -6.40 -5.84 -8.74
N THR A 63 -5.32 -6.51 -9.16
CA THR A 63 -4.44 -6.08 -10.27
C THR A 63 -5.05 -6.38 -11.63
#